data_AF-A0A3B0BAT4-F1
#
_entry.id   AF-A0A3B0BAT4-F1
#
_cell.length_a   1.000
_cell.length_b   1.000
_cell.length_c   1.000
_cell.angle_alpha   90.00
_cell.angle_beta   90.00
_cell.angle_gamma   90.00
#
_symmetry.space_group_name_H-M   'P 1'
#
loop_
_entity.id
_entity.type
_entity.pdbx_description
1 polymer ?
#
loop_
_entity_poly.entity_id
_entity_poly.type
_entity_poly.pdbx_seq_one_letter_code
_entity_poly.pdbx_strand_id
1 'polypeptide(L)'
;MVHTALNINEHSLLRYVDFNGPDAEQKVARLAQPDGARGGMGEFWLTAFLLLANYTSMNATLIDHCRALMSKYKDTEFALQDEQRRAPLVTAPVGRFIKDLRNVIVHQSAPPLEFEVRVQDGHLTRSAKLNSAAMLTNERFTAGAKEYLSGKESIVITEAVTEYAALREDYYGWLFDQFEDVHEAELTELDQLRQEYLRVSGLDGGGLEPVHFARMTNRAGNDVGAVVVTDVRVLDDEDPDHRDDGSRAGESP
;
A
#
# COMPACT_ATOMS: atom_id res chain seq x y z
N MET A 1 2.86 -4.53 6.18
CA MET A 1 1.78 -5.33 5.55
C MET A 1 0.73 -4.47 4.86
N VAL A 2 0.02 -3.56 5.56
CA VAL A 2 -1.05 -2.73 4.95
C VAL A 2 -0.52 -1.83 3.81
N HIS A 3 0.62 -1.15 4.00
CA HIS A 3 1.24 -0.31 2.96
C HIS A 3 1.59 -1.10 1.69
N THR A 4 2.25 -2.26 1.84
CA THR A 4 2.58 -3.15 0.72
C THR A 4 1.33 -3.63 -0.03
N ALA A 5 0.29 -4.03 0.70
CA ALA A 5 -0.97 -4.47 0.10
C ALA A 5 -1.67 -3.32 -0.64
N LEU A 6 -1.61 -2.10 -0.11
CA LEU A 6 -2.14 -0.90 -0.74
C LEU A 6 -1.42 -0.62 -2.07
N ASN A 7 -0.08 -0.69 -2.08
CA ASN A 7 0.70 -0.46 -3.30
C ASN A 7 0.38 -1.52 -4.37
N ILE A 8 0.21 -2.78 -4.00
CA ILE A 8 -0.23 -3.85 -4.92
C ILE A 8 -1.62 -3.53 -5.49
N ASN A 9 -2.57 -3.12 -4.65
CA ASN A 9 -3.92 -2.77 -5.08
C ASN A 9 -3.93 -1.54 -5.98
N GLU A 10 -3.17 -0.49 -5.65
CA GLU A 10 -3.01 0.72 -6.46
C GLU A 10 -2.44 0.39 -7.84
N HIS A 11 -1.33 -0.34 -7.91
CA HIS A 11 -0.76 -0.77 -9.18
C HIS A 11 -1.75 -1.60 -10.00
N SER A 12 -2.51 -2.47 -9.33
CA SER A 12 -3.56 -3.26 -9.99
C SER A 12 -4.67 -2.37 -10.54
N LEU A 13 -5.14 -1.39 -9.77
CA LEU A 13 -6.16 -0.41 -10.19
C LEU A 13 -5.67 0.42 -11.38
N LEU A 14 -4.49 1.03 -11.27
CA LEU A 14 -3.89 1.86 -12.31
C LEU A 14 -3.70 1.06 -13.60
N ARG A 15 -3.14 -0.15 -13.51
CA ARG A 15 -3.00 -1.03 -14.68
C ARG A 15 -4.35 -1.45 -15.24
N TYR A 16 -5.36 -1.68 -14.41
CA TYR A 16 -6.67 -2.13 -14.87
C TYR A 16 -7.41 -1.05 -15.65
N VAL A 17 -7.35 0.20 -15.17
CA VAL A 17 -8.04 1.35 -15.76
C VAL A 17 -7.20 2.15 -16.76
N ASP A 18 -5.94 1.76 -16.98
CA ASP A 18 -5.09 2.29 -18.04
C ASP A 18 -5.43 1.66 -19.40
N PHE A 19 -5.83 2.51 -20.34
CA PHE A 19 -6.16 2.16 -21.73
C PHE A 19 -5.19 2.75 -22.75
N ASN A 20 -4.01 3.19 -22.31
CA ASN A 20 -2.97 3.74 -23.16
C ASN A 20 -1.68 2.88 -23.14
N GLY A 21 -1.63 1.84 -22.31
CA GLY A 21 -0.54 0.85 -22.29
C GLY A 21 -0.56 -0.16 -23.46
N PRO A 22 0.43 -1.07 -23.52
CA PRO A 22 0.61 -2.01 -24.63
C PRO A 22 -0.58 -2.96 -24.85
N ASP A 23 -1.39 -3.20 -23.81
CA ASP A 23 -2.56 -4.09 -23.86
C ASP A 23 -3.87 -3.34 -24.19
N ALA A 24 -3.81 -2.03 -24.51
CA ALA A 24 -4.97 -1.16 -24.68
C ALA A 24 -6.00 -1.69 -25.69
N GLU A 25 -5.54 -2.06 -26.89
CA GLU A 25 -6.42 -2.56 -27.96
C GLU A 25 -7.14 -3.85 -27.54
N GLN A 26 -6.44 -4.76 -26.86
CA GLN A 26 -7.04 -6.00 -26.37
C GLN A 26 -8.10 -5.74 -25.30
N LYS A 27 -7.85 -4.79 -24.38
CA LYS A 27 -8.83 -4.39 -23.36
C LYS A 27 -10.08 -3.81 -24.02
N VAL A 28 -9.92 -2.87 -24.96
CA VAL A 28 -11.05 -2.24 -25.66
C VAL A 28 -11.85 -3.27 -26.46
N ALA A 29 -11.16 -4.18 -27.15
CA ALA A 29 -11.82 -5.25 -27.88
C ALA A 29 -12.66 -6.15 -26.96
N ARG A 30 -12.18 -6.45 -25.74
CA ARG A 30 -12.96 -7.20 -24.73
C ARG A 30 -14.17 -6.41 -24.23
N LEU A 31 -14.04 -5.10 -24.04
CA LEU A 31 -15.16 -4.25 -23.64
C LEU A 31 -16.26 -4.17 -24.71
N ALA A 32 -15.86 -4.23 -25.98
CA ALA A 32 -16.76 -4.14 -27.12
C ALA A 32 -17.48 -5.46 -27.47
N GLN A 33 -17.12 -6.58 -26.82
CA GLN A 33 -17.75 -7.88 -27.09
C GLN A 33 -19.18 -7.93 -26.51
N PRO A 34 -20.20 -8.21 -27.33
CA PRO A 34 -21.59 -8.31 -26.90
C PRO A 34 -21.87 -9.66 -26.24
N ASP A 35 -21.40 -9.89 -25.01
CA ASP A 35 -21.59 -11.16 -24.30
C ASP A 35 -22.75 -11.12 -23.31
N GLY A 36 -23.93 -11.59 -23.71
CA GLY A 36 -25.00 -12.05 -22.80
C GLY A 36 -25.33 -11.17 -21.57
N ALA A 37 -25.83 -11.79 -20.49
CA ALA A 37 -26.50 -11.09 -19.38
C ALA A 37 -25.60 -10.16 -18.52
N ARG A 38 -24.29 -10.13 -18.73
CA ARG A 38 -23.32 -9.21 -18.08
C ARG A 38 -22.12 -8.97 -19.00
N GLY A 39 -22.34 -8.41 -20.20
CA GLY A 39 -21.29 -8.19 -21.21
C GLY A 39 -20.00 -7.54 -20.68
N GLY A 40 -18.92 -7.58 -21.47
CA GLY A 40 -17.56 -7.23 -21.02
C GLY A 40 -17.43 -5.89 -20.30
N MET A 41 -18.30 -4.92 -20.61
CA MET A 41 -18.39 -3.64 -19.91
C MET A 41 -18.87 -3.76 -18.45
N GLY A 42 -19.84 -4.64 -18.16
CA GLY A 42 -20.37 -4.87 -16.82
C GLY A 42 -19.36 -5.55 -15.89
N GLU A 43 -18.65 -6.58 -16.40
CA GLU A 43 -17.54 -7.20 -15.66
C GLU A 43 -16.43 -6.18 -15.39
N PHE A 44 -16.08 -5.38 -16.41
CA PHE A 44 -15.09 -4.33 -16.24
C PHE A 44 -15.43 -3.35 -15.13
N TRP A 45 -16.65 -2.81 -15.14
CA TRP A 45 -17.05 -1.86 -14.12
C TRP A 45 -17.10 -2.46 -12.73
N LEU A 46 -17.50 -3.73 -12.61
CA LEU A 46 -17.48 -4.43 -11.33
C LEU A 46 -16.05 -4.56 -10.78
N THR A 47 -15.09 -4.99 -11.61
CA THR A 47 -13.69 -5.11 -11.18
C THR A 47 -13.07 -3.74 -10.88
N ALA A 48 -13.31 -2.73 -11.72
CA ALA A 48 -12.85 -1.36 -11.49
C ALA A 48 -13.40 -0.80 -10.18
N PHE A 49 -14.69 -1.01 -9.91
CA PHE A 49 -15.34 -0.65 -8.65
C PHE A 49 -14.67 -1.34 -7.45
N LEU A 50 -14.45 -2.66 -7.51
CA LEU A 50 -13.84 -3.41 -6.41
C LEU A 50 -12.41 -2.94 -6.12
N LEU A 51 -11.62 -2.70 -7.16
CA LEU A 51 -10.25 -2.18 -7.01
C LEU A 51 -10.25 -0.78 -6.41
N LEU A 52 -11.15 0.11 -6.85
CA LEU A 52 -11.30 1.45 -6.30
C LEU A 52 -11.81 1.45 -4.85
N ALA A 53 -12.74 0.55 -4.51
CA ALA A 53 -13.26 0.38 -3.16
C ALA A 53 -12.16 -0.10 -2.20
N ASN A 54 -11.34 -1.06 -2.63
CA ASN A 54 -10.17 -1.52 -1.88
C ASN A 54 -9.16 -0.39 -1.70
N TYR A 55 -8.81 0.32 -2.78
CA TYR A 55 -7.87 1.42 -2.75
C TYR A 55 -8.26 2.47 -1.71
N THR A 56 -9.48 3.00 -1.82
CA THR A 56 -9.98 4.04 -0.92
C THR A 56 -10.08 3.56 0.54
N SER A 57 -10.47 2.29 0.75
CA SER A 57 -10.57 1.71 2.09
C SER A 57 -9.21 1.49 2.74
N MET A 58 -8.24 0.95 1.99
CA MET A 58 -6.89 0.67 2.49
C MET A 58 -6.13 1.95 2.82
N ASN A 59 -6.31 3.03 2.05
CA ASN A 59 -5.76 4.34 2.39
C ASN A 59 -6.30 4.85 3.74
N ALA A 60 -7.61 4.76 3.97
CA ALA A 60 -8.20 5.17 5.24
C ALA A 60 -7.66 4.32 6.42
N THR A 61 -7.60 3.01 6.24
CA THR A 61 -7.03 2.08 7.24
C THR A 61 -5.57 2.39 7.55
N LEU A 62 -4.75 2.70 6.54
CA LEU A 62 -3.35 3.04 6.74
C LEU A 62 -3.17 4.34 7.52
N ILE A 63 -3.95 5.37 7.21
CA ILE A 63 -3.97 6.64 7.97
C ILE A 63 -4.35 6.38 9.44
N ASP A 64 -5.37 5.55 9.69
CA ASP A 64 -5.82 5.25 11.05
C ASP A 64 -4.77 4.45 11.84
N HIS A 65 -4.09 3.49 11.19
CA HIS A 65 -2.95 2.80 11.80
C HIS A 65 -1.82 3.76 12.17
N CYS A 66 -1.49 4.71 11.29
CA CYS A 66 -0.45 5.70 11.57
C CYS A 66 -0.86 6.64 12.71
N ARG A 67 -2.12 7.09 12.77
CA ARG A 67 -2.61 7.86 13.93
C ARG A 67 -2.48 7.08 15.24
N ALA A 68 -2.88 5.81 15.24
CA ALA A 68 -2.76 4.95 16.41
C ALA A 68 -1.30 4.74 16.82
N LEU A 69 -0.40 4.54 15.85
CA LEU A 69 1.05 4.44 16.09
C LEU A 69 1.60 5.73 16.68
N MET A 70 1.27 6.87 16.09
CA MET A 70 1.76 8.19 16.49
C MET A 70 1.25 8.63 17.86
N SER A 71 0.16 8.04 18.36
CA SER A 71 -0.33 8.28 19.72
C SER A 71 0.70 7.93 20.82
N LYS A 72 1.67 7.06 20.51
CA LYS A 72 2.76 6.69 21.43
C LYS A 72 3.82 7.79 21.59
N TYR A 73 3.91 8.70 20.63
CA TYR A 73 4.90 9.80 20.61
C TYR A 73 4.23 11.13 20.96
N LYS A 74 3.08 11.09 21.63
CA LYS A 74 2.34 12.29 22.00
C LYS A 74 3.25 13.26 22.77
N ASP A 75 3.08 14.55 22.50
CA ASP A 75 3.82 15.64 23.14
C ASP A 75 5.33 15.69 22.79
N THR A 76 5.75 14.97 21.74
CA THR A 76 7.10 15.08 21.15
C THR A 76 7.10 15.98 19.91
N GLU A 77 8.28 16.50 19.56
CA GLU A 77 8.48 17.23 18.29
C GLU A 77 8.15 16.36 17.06
N PHE A 78 8.48 15.06 17.13
CA PHE A 78 8.16 14.11 16.08
C PHE A 78 6.65 14.01 15.80
N ALA A 79 5.82 13.98 16.84
CA ALA A 79 4.36 13.98 16.69
C ALA A 79 3.81 15.29 16.11
N LEU A 80 4.43 16.43 16.43
CA LEU A 80 4.05 17.72 15.84
C LEU A 80 4.33 17.74 14.33
N GLN A 81 5.50 17.26 13.91
CA GLN A 81 5.88 17.18 12.50
C GLN A 81 5.01 16.18 11.73
N ASP A 82 4.67 15.04 12.35
CA ASP A 82 3.73 14.07 11.81
C ASP A 82 2.37 14.69 11.51
N GLU A 83 1.82 15.47 12.44
CA GLU A 83 0.53 16.13 12.22
C GLU A 83 0.59 17.08 11.01
N GLN A 84 1.64 17.89 10.90
CA GLN A 84 1.83 18.84 9.80
C GLN A 84 1.96 18.13 8.45
N ARG A 85 2.74 17.05 8.38
CA ARG A 85 3.00 16.32 7.13
C ARG A 85 1.87 15.37 6.74
N ARG A 86 1.11 14.85 7.69
CA ARG A 86 -0.09 14.07 7.42
C ARG A 86 -1.26 14.94 6.94
N ALA A 87 -1.31 16.21 7.36
CA ALA A 87 -2.46 17.08 7.11
C ALA A 87 -2.90 17.10 5.62
N PRO A 88 -2.00 17.23 4.62
CA PRO A 88 -2.39 17.19 3.20
C PRO A 88 -3.19 15.95 2.79
N LEU A 89 -2.98 14.78 3.40
CA LEU A 89 -3.74 13.56 3.10
C LEU A 89 -5.24 13.67 3.38
N VAL A 90 -5.64 14.64 4.21
CA VAL A 90 -7.04 14.88 4.59
C VAL A 90 -7.52 16.29 4.27
N THR A 91 -6.62 17.26 4.10
CA THR A 91 -6.98 18.66 3.84
C THR A 91 -6.86 19.05 2.37
N ALA A 92 -5.98 18.41 1.60
CA ALA A 92 -5.84 18.70 0.17
C ALA A 92 -7.15 18.35 -0.56
N PRO A 93 -7.51 19.08 -1.63
CA PRO A 93 -8.72 18.82 -2.41
C PRO A 93 -8.86 17.35 -2.84
N VAL A 94 -7.79 16.74 -3.37
CA VAL A 94 -7.78 15.31 -3.74
C VAL A 94 -7.95 14.39 -2.53
N GLY A 95 -7.36 14.72 -1.37
CA GLY A 95 -7.50 13.92 -0.16
C GLY A 95 -8.92 13.92 0.40
N ARG A 96 -9.58 15.08 0.37
CA ARG A 96 -11.01 15.19 0.71
C ARG A 96 -11.87 14.41 -0.29
N PHE A 97 -11.57 14.52 -1.58
CA PHE A 97 -12.26 13.77 -2.62
C PHE A 97 -12.13 12.25 -2.42
N ILE A 98 -10.93 11.70 -2.21
CA ILE A 98 -10.71 10.27 -1.97
C ILE A 98 -11.44 9.78 -0.71
N LYS A 99 -11.41 10.57 0.37
CA LYS A 99 -12.15 10.27 1.60
C LYS A 99 -13.67 10.19 1.37
N ASP A 100 -14.23 11.17 0.66
CA ASP A 100 -15.67 11.22 0.43
C ASP A 100 -16.10 10.18 -0.62
N LEU A 101 -15.26 9.90 -1.61
CA LEU A 101 -15.45 8.81 -2.57
C LEU A 101 -15.56 7.45 -1.84
N ARG A 102 -14.70 7.18 -0.85
CA ARG A 102 -14.82 6.02 0.03
C ARG A 102 -16.20 5.98 0.70
N ASN A 103 -16.63 7.11 1.27
CA ASN A 103 -17.90 7.18 1.99
C ASN A 103 -19.09 6.91 1.06
N VAL A 104 -19.05 7.37 -0.18
CA VAL A 104 -20.07 7.05 -1.20
C VAL A 104 -20.06 5.57 -1.54
N ILE A 105 -18.89 5.01 -1.86
CA ILE A 105 -18.70 3.60 -2.22
C ILE A 105 -19.23 2.66 -1.13
N VAL A 106 -18.92 2.95 0.14
CA VAL A 106 -19.27 2.08 1.27
C VAL A 106 -20.75 2.19 1.66
N HIS A 107 -21.42 3.32 1.42
CA HIS A 107 -22.73 3.60 2.01
C HIS A 107 -23.89 3.83 1.05
N GLN A 108 -23.67 3.94 -0.26
CA GLN A 108 -24.76 4.21 -1.21
C GLN A 108 -24.75 3.26 -2.39
N SER A 109 -23.74 3.38 -3.24
CA SER A 109 -23.72 2.70 -4.53
C SER A 109 -22.34 2.79 -5.17
N ALA A 110 -22.16 2.06 -6.27
CA ALA A 110 -21.04 2.32 -7.17
C ALA A 110 -21.04 3.81 -7.58
N PRO A 111 -19.86 4.45 -7.65
CA PRO A 111 -19.76 5.82 -8.13
C PRO A 111 -20.09 5.86 -9.62
N PRO A 112 -20.47 7.03 -10.18
CA PRO A 112 -20.88 7.15 -11.57
C PRO A 112 -19.67 7.01 -12.50
N LEU A 113 -19.35 5.77 -12.85
CA LEU A 113 -18.22 5.38 -13.69
C LEU A 113 -18.56 5.56 -15.18
N GLU A 114 -17.63 6.15 -15.94
CA GLU A 114 -17.77 6.45 -17.36
C GLU A 114 -16.51 6.07 -18.13
N PHE A 115 -16.69 5.67 -19.39
CA PHE A 115 -15.58 5.42 -20.31
C PHE A 115 -15.60 6.48 -21.40
N GLU A 116 -14.51 7.22 -21.56
CA GLU A 116 -14.35 8.23 -22.61
C GLU A 116 -13.35 7.76 -23.66
N VAL A 117 -13.71 7.97 -24.92
CA VAL A 117 -12.81 7.87 -26.08
C VAL A 117 -12.73 9.25 -26.71
N ARG A 118 -11.52 9.81 -26.80
CA ARG A 118 -11.25 11.13 -27.38
C ARG A 118 -10.26 10.98 -28.52
N VAL A 119 -10.55 11.62 -29.65
CA VAL A 119 -9.63 11.73 -30.79
C VAL A 119 -9.20 13.19 -30.87
N GLN A 120 -7.91 13.45 -30.66
CA GLN A 120 -7.35 14.80 -30.73
C GLN A 120 -6.03 14.75 -31.50
N ASP A 121 -5.90 15.58 -32.55
CA ASP A 121 -4.70 15.68 -33.38
C ASP A 121 -4.23 14.33 -33.96
N GLY A 122 -5.18 13.43 -34.27
CA GLY A 122 -4.88 12.08 -34.76
C GLY A 122 -4.48 11.08 -33.66
N HIS A 123 -4.40 11.52 -32.40
CA HIS A 123 -4.16 10.67 -31.24
C HIS A 123 -5.48 10.23 -30.61
N LEU A 124 -5.59 8.93 -30.36
CA LEU A 124 -6.72 8.32 -29.69
C LEU A 124 -6.39 8.13 -28.21
N THR A 125 -7.11 8.84 -27.34
CA THR A 125 -7.01 8.71 -25.89
C THR A 125 -8.23 8.00 -25.35
N ARG A 126 -8.01 7.06 -24.43
CA ARG A 126 -9.07 6.29 -23.78
C ARG A 126 -8.90 6.37 -22.28
N SER A 127 -9.99 6.55 -21.54
CA SER A 127 -9.91 6.73 -20.09
C SER A 127 -11.16 6.25 -19.36
N ALA A 128 -10.96 5.62 -18.20
CA ALA A 128 -12.02 5.42 -17.22
C ALA A 128 -12.09 6.65 -16.31
N LYS A 129 -13.30 7.17 -16.14
CA LYS A 129 -13.59 8.42 -15.45
C LYS A 129 -14.71 8.27 -14.44
N LEU A 130 -14.84 9.28 -13.59
CA LEU A 130 -15.97 9.49 -12.69
C LEU A 130 -16.71 10.76 -13.14
N ASN A 131 -18.03 10.68 -13.28
CA ASN A 131 -18.85 11.81 -13.69
C ASN A 131 -18.92 12.87 -12.56
N SER A 132 -18.33 14.04 -12.78
CA SER A 132 -18.30 15.10 -11.76
C SER A 132 -19.68 15.66 -11.46
N ALA A 133 -20.54 15.84 -12.47
CA ALA A 133 -21.88 16.41 -12.29
C ALA A 133 -22.75 15.51 -11.39
N ALA A 134 -22.76 14.20 -11.64
CA ALA A 134 -23.45 13.23 -10.80
C ALA A 134 -22.89 13.21 -9.37
N MET A 135 -21.56 13.29 -9.20
CA MET A 135 -20.95 13.38 -7.87
C MET A 135 -21.28 14.70 -7.14
N LEU A 136 -21.35 15.84 -7.85
CA LEU A 136 -21.70 17.15 -7.27
C LEU A 136 -23.12 17.19 -6.69
N THR A 137 -24.06 16.42 -7.27
CA THR A 137 -25.44 16.27 -6.77
C THR A 137 -25.53 15.38 -5.53
N ASN A 138 -24.48 14.62 -5.20
CA ASN A 138 -24.50 13.71 -4.07
C ASN A 138 -24.13 14.45 -2.77
N GLU A 139 -25.04 14.39 -1.79
CA GLU A 139 -24.93 15.09 -0.49
C GLU A 139 -23.77 14.58 0.37
N ARG A 140 -23.23 13.38 0.11
CA ARG A 140 -22.09 12.82 0.86
C ARG A 140 -20.75 13.45 0.50
N PHE A 141 -20.66 14.14 -0.63
CA PHE A 141 -19.47 14.94 -0.92
C PHE A 141 -19.52 16.24 -0.13
N THR A 142 -18.55 16.42 0.75
CA THR A 142 -18.36 17.65 1.51
C THR A 142 -17.97 18.81 0.60
N ALA A 143 -18.09 20.04 1.09
CA ALA A 143 -17.72 21.25 0.34
C ALA A 143 -16.29 21.18 -0.21
N GLY A 144 -15.34 20.63 0.57
CA GLY A 144 -13.94 20.51 0.13
C GLY A 144 -13.71 19.43 -0.92
N ALA A 145 -14.51 18.36 -0.95
CA ALA A 145 -14.46 17.42 -2.08
C ALA A 145 -15.13 18.02 -3.32
N LYS A 146 -16.20 18.81 -3.14
CA LYS A 146 -16.85 19.54 -4.25
C LYS A 146 -15.93 20.59 -4.87
N GLU A 147 -15.01 21.17 -4.11
CA GLU A 147 -13.95 22.04 -4.64
C GLU A 147 -13.06 21.29 -5.63
N TYR A 148 -12.64 20.06 -5.32
CA TYR A 148 -11.86 19.21 -6.23
C TYR A 148 -12.61 18.86 -7.52
N LEU A 149 -13.94 18.71 -7.43
CA LEU A 149 -14.82 18.42 -8.57
C LEU A 149 -15.14 19.67 -9.41
N SER A 150 -15.06 20.86 -8.81
CA SER A 150 -15.50 22.10 -9.45
C SER A 150 -14.59 22.46 -10.63
N GLY A 151 -15.21 22.77 -11.77
CA GLY A 151 -14.48 23.09 -13.01
C GLY A 151 -13.99 21.88 -13.79
N LYS A 152 -14.23 20.64 -13.32
CA LYS A 152 -13.92 19.41 -14.04
C LYS A 152 -15.21 18.76 -14.54
N GLU A 153 -15.29 18.47 -15.84
CA GLU A 153 -16.41 17.70 -16.41
C GLU A 153 -16.45 16.27 -15.84
N SER A 154 -15.27 15.68 -15.71
CA SER A 154 -15.08 14.32 -15.20
C SER A 154 -13.71 14.19 -14.53
N ILE A 155 -13.57 13.20 -13.66
CA ILE A 155 -12.31 12.88 -12.98
C ILE A 155 -11.72 11.62 -13.61
N VAL A 156 -10.54 11.73 -14.22
CA VAL A 156 -9.81 10.56 -14.69
C VAL A 156 -9.28 9.79 -13.49
N ILE A 157 -9.62 8.50 -13.38
CA ILE A 157 -9.31 7.70 -12.18
C ILE A 157 -7.79 7.61 -11.96
N THR A 158 -7.02 7.39 -13.03
CA THR A 158 -5.55 7.29 -12.94
C THR A 158 -4.92 8.57 -12.42
N GLU A 159 -5.40 9.74 -12.85
CA GLU A 159 -4.90 11.04 -12.40
C GLU A 159 -5.18 11.26 -10.91
N ALA A 160 -6.42 11.06 -10.47
CA ALA A 160 -6.79 11.27 -9.06
C ALA A 160 -6.07 10.29 -8.11
N VAL A 161 -5.91 9.02 -8.54
CA VAL A 161 -5.15 8.02 -7.77
C VAL A 161 -3.69 8.43 -7.68
N THR A 162 -3.06 8.82 -8.80
CA THR A 162 -1.65 9.23 -8.83
C THR A 162 -1.39 10.50 -8.03
N GLU A 163 -2.28 11.50 -8.13
CA GLU A 163 -2.21 12.75 -7.37
C GLU A 163 -2.26 12.47 -5.85
N TYR A 164 -3.16 11.57 -5.41
CA TYR A 164 -3.22 11.18 -4.00
C TYR A 164 -2.02 10.33 -3.57
N ALA A 165 -1.56 9.41 -4.43
CA ALA A 165 -0.40 8.58 -4.18
C ALA A 165 0.86 9.43 -3.93
N ALA A 166 1.05 10.52 -4.67
CA ALA A 166 2.17 11.43 -4.45
C ALA A 166 2.17 12.07 -3.05
N LEU A 167 1.01 12.54 -2.57
CA LEU A 167 0.88 13.06 -1.20
C LEU A 167 1.19 11.96 -0.16
N ARG A 168 0.73 10.75 -0.43
CA ARG A 168 0.91 9.59 0.42
C ARG A 168 2.38 9.18 0.53
N GLU A 169 3.07 9.08 -0.60
CA GLU A 169 4.48 8.70 -0.68
C GLU A 169 5.38 9.74 0.00
N ASP A 170 5.09 11.03 -0.18
CA ASP A 170 5.81 12.10 0.54
C ASP A 170 5.70 11.93 2.07
N TYR A 171 4.47 11.73 2.57
CA TYR A 171 4.24 11.55 4.00
C TYR A 171 4.88 10.27 4.54
N TYR A 172 4.64 9.11 3.91
CA TYR A 172 5.14 7.84 4.44
C TYR A 172 6.64 7.66 4.26
N GLY A 173 7.21 8.17 3.18
CA GLY A 173 8.66 8.19 2.99
C GLY A 173 9.34 8.96 4.12
N TRP A 174 8.85 10.16 4.44
CA TRP A 174 9.32 10.90 5.60
C TRP A 174 9.07 10.15 6.91
N LEU A 175 7.85 9.66 7.15
CA LEU A 175 7.48 9.04 8.42
C LEU A 175 8.41 7.86 8.74
N PHE A 176 8.66 6.98 7.77
CA PHE A 176 9.51 5.80 7.97
C PHE A 176 10.99 6.15 8.13
N ASP A 177 11.47 7.24 7.51
CA ASP A 177 12.85 7.71 7.72
C ASP A 177 13.09 8.17 9.15
N GLN A 178 12.08 8.71 9.81
CA GLN A 178 12.21 9.17 11.19
C GLN A 178 12.24 8.02 12.21
N PHE A 179 11.79 6.80 11.87
CA PHE A 179 11.73 5.71 12.85
C PHE A 179 13.12 5.26 13.31
N GLU A 180 14.13 5.32 12.43
CA GLU A 180 15.50 4.97 12.79
C GLU A 180 16.08 6.00 13.76
N ASP A 181 15.94 7.30 13.43
CA ASP A 181 16.41 8.39 14.29
C ASP A 181 15.73 8.39 15.66
N VAL A 182 14.40 8.18 15.70
CA VAL A 182 13.61 8.22 16.93
C VAL A 182 13.89 7.01 17.84
N HIS A 183 14.33 5.88 17.27
CA HIS A 183 14.60 4.64 18.01
C HIS A 183 16.07 4.23 18.04
N GLU A 184 16.99 5.13 17.70
CA GLU A 184 18.43 4.84 17.65
C GLU A 184 18.94 4.23 18.96
N ALA A 185 18.49 4.78 20.10
CA ALA A 185 18.89 4.32 21.42
C ALA A 185 18.38 2.91 21.72
N GLU A 186 17.10 2.62 21.44
CA GLU A 186 16.51 1.30 21.65
C GLU A 186 17.08 0.24 20.69
N LEU A 187 17.38 0.63 19.44
CA LEU A 187 18.08 -0.23 18.49
C LEU A 187 19.49 -0.56 18.96
N THR A 188 20.22 0.44 19.46
CA THR A 188 21.57 0.26 20.03
C THR A 188 21.53 -0.65 21.26
N GLU A 189 20.56 -0.47 22.17
CA GLU A 189 20.38 -1.34 23.33
C GLU A 189 20.05 -2.78 22.92
N LEU A 190 19.15 -2.95 21.94
CA LEU A 190 18.81 -4.27 21.40
C LEU A 190 20.05 -4.97 20.83
N ASP A 191 20.91 -4.27 20.11
CA ASP A 191 22.16 -4.82 19.59
C ASP A 191 23.11 -5.24 20.70
N GLN A 192 23.24 -4.43 21.76
CA GLN A 192 24.05 -4.80 22.93
C GLN A 192 23.52 -6.06 23.62
N LEU A 193 22.20 -6.15 23.83
CA LEU A 193 21.57 -7.32 24.44
C LEU A 193 21.73 -8.58 23.57
N ARG A 194 21.65 -8.46 22.25
CA ARG A 194 21.89 -9.56 21.31
C ARG A 194 23.33 -10.06 21.40
N GLN A 195 24.31 -9.15 21.46
CA GLN A 195 25.72 -9.50 21.62
C GLN A 195 25.99 -10.16 22.98
N GLU A 196 25.39 -9.65 24.05
CA GLU A 196 25.52 -10.26 25.38
C GLU A 196 24.93 -11.68 25.42
N TYR A 197 23.75 -11.88 24.83
CA TYR A 197 23.12 -13.19 24.73
C TYR A 197 24.04 -14.20 24.02
N LEU A 198 24.59 -13.84 22.85
CA LEU A 198 25.50 -14.72 22.11
C LEU A 198 26.75 -15.10 22.92
N ARG A 199 27.35 -14.11 23.59
CA ARG A 199 28.52 -14.30 24.45
C ARG A 199 28.23 -15.26 25.59
N VAL A 200 27.08 -15.14 26.25
CA VAL A 200 26.69 -16.01 27.37
C VAL A 200 26.28 -17.41 26.88
N SER A 201 25.66 -17.51 25.71
CA SER A 201 25.26 -18.79 25.11
C SER A 201 26.39 -19.56 24.43
N GLY A 202 27.59 -18.99 24.32
CA GLY A 202 28.75 -19.63 23.68
C GLY A 202 28.63 -19.74 22.16
N LEU A 203 27.75 -18.94 21.53
CA LEU A 203 27.45 -18.95 20.10
C LEU A 203 28.30 -17.93 19.29
N ASP A 204 29.46 -17.51 19.82
CA ASP A 204 30.30 -16.38 19.37
C ASP A 204 30.94 -16.50 17.95
N GLY A 205 30.43 -17.38 17.08
CA GLY A 205 31.02 -17.69 15.77
C GLY A 205 30.70 -16.73 14.62
N GLY A 206 29.90 -15.68 14.83
CA GLY A 206 29.61 -14.71 13.76
C GLY A 206 29.03 -13.43 14.32
N GLY A 207 29.75 -12.31 14.16
CA GLY A 207 29.21 -10.99 14.52
C GLY A 207 27.86 -10.79 13.84
N LEU A 208 26.84 -10.46 14.64
CA LEU A 208 25.54 -10.09 14.10
C LEU A 208 25.67 -8.72 13.44
N GLU A 209 25.02 -8.56 12.29
CA GLU A 209 24.83 -7.21 11.76
C GLU A 209 23.93 -6.39 12.70
N PRO A 210 24.17 -5.07 12.80
CA PRO A 210 23.34 -4.16 13.58
C PRO A 210 21.87 -4.25 13.14
N VAL A 211 20.95 -4.24 14.11
CA VAL A 211 19.52 -4.11 13.79
C VAL A 211 19.29 -2.71 13.23
N HIS A 212 18.78 -2.66 12.01
CA HIS A 212 18.38 -1.42 11.37
C HIS A 212 17.01 -1.59 10.70
N PHE A 213 16.37 -0.46 10.42
CA PHE A 213 15.18 -0.43 9.59
C PHE A 213 15.61 -0.44 8.12
N ALA A 214 15.39 -1.55 7.40
CA ALA A 214 15.62 -1.55 5.96
C ALA A 214 14.40 -1.02 5.23
N ARG A 215 14.63 -0.05 4.34
CA ARG A 215 13.66 0.33 3.32
C ARG A 215 13.46 -0.84 2.36
N MET A 216 12.25 -1.35 2.30
CA MET A 216 11.84 -2.24 1.24
C MET A 216 11.67 -1.39 -0.01
N THR A 217 12.32 -1.77 -1.11
CA THR A 217 12.06 -1.19 -2.42
C THR A 217 11.35 -2.20 -3.31
N ASN A 218 10.42 -1.76 -4.16
CA ASN A 218 9.88 -2.62 -5.20
C ASN A 218 10.92 -2.80 -6.34
N ARG A 219 10.60 -3.64 -7.33
CA ARG A 219 11.48 -3.88 -8.50
C ARG A 219 11.83 -2.62 -9.31
N ALA A 220 11.04 -1.55 -9.17
CA ALA A 220 11.28 -0.26 -9.81
C ALA A 220 12.16 0.68 -8.97
N GLY A 221 12.58 0.26 -7.77
CA GLY A 221 13.37 1.06 -6.83
C GLY A 221 12.54 2.00 -5.95
N ASN A 222 11.21 1.94 -6.03
CA ASN A 222 10.35 2.80 -5.21
C ASN A 222 10.25 2.22 -3.78
N ASP A 223 10.32 3.09 -2.79
CA ASP A 223 10.13 2.73 -1.39
C ASP A 223 8.71 2.17 -1.14
N VAL A 224 8.63 0.96 -0.58
CA VAL A 224 7.39 0.26 -0.23
C VAL A 224 7.27 0.01 1.28
N GLY A 225 8.07 0.71 2.09
CA GLY A 225 7.98 0.78 3.55
C GLY A 225 9.19 0.18 4.26
N ALA A 226 9.28 0.36 5.58
CA ALA A 226 10.37 -0.17 6.38
C ALA A 226 10.04 -1.53 7.04
N VAL A 227 11.03 -2.40 7.13
CA VAL A 227 10.98 -3.61 7.97
C VAL A 227 12.21 -3.66 8.84
N VAL A 228 12.04 -4.09 10.10
CA VAL A 228 13.16 -4.38 10.99
C VAL A 228 13.87 -5.61 10.44
N VAL A 229 15.12 -5.44 10.01
CA VAL A 229 15.94 -6.56 9.56
C VAL A 229 16.67 -7.10 10.78
N THR A 230 16.23 -8.28 11.23
CA THR A 230 16.99 -9.09 12.17
C THR A 230 17.48 -10.31 11.41
N ASP A 231 18.80 -10.50 11.37
CA ASP A 231 19.36 -11.77 10.92
C ASP A 231 18.89 -12.87 11.87
N VAL A 232 17.98 -13.72 11.40
CA VAL A 232 17.66 -14.99 12.04
C VAL A 232 18.53 -16.03 11.35
N ARG A 233 19.72 -16.28 11.90
CA ARG A 233 20.37 -17.57 11.63
C ARG A 233 19.42 -18.64 12.13
N VAL A 234 18.84 -19.40 11.20
CA VAL A 234 18.24 -20.69 11.51
C VAL A 234 19.37 -21.49 12.14
N LEU A 235 19.26 -21.75 13.44
CA LEU A 235 20.14 -22.72 14.09
C LEU A 235 19.87 -24.03 13.36
N ASP A 236 20.89 -24.54 12.67
CA ASP A 236 20.86 -25.92 12.19
C ASP A 236 20.67 -26.79 13.44
N ASP A 237 19.45 -27.32 13.61
CA ASP A 237 19.16 -28.33 14.62
C ASP A 237 20.16 -29.47 14.41
N GLU A 238 21.02 -29.70 15.41
CA GLU A 238 21.93 -30.82 15.42
C GLU A 238 21.13 -32.12 15.19
N ASP A 239 21.54 -32.84 14.15
CA ASP A 239 21.02 -34.15 13.75
C ASP A 239 21.04 -35.11 14.96
N PRO A 240 19.87 -35.55 15.48
CA PRO A 240 19.82 -36.41 16.66
C PRO A 240 20.18 -37.88 16.37
N ASP A 241 20.65 -38.21 15.16
CA ASP A 241 20.89 -39.59 14.73
C ASP A 241 22.35 -40.05 14.86
N HIS A 242 22.90 -39.92 16.07
CA HIS A 242 24.08 -40.69 16.47
C HIS A 242 23.79 -41.53 17.72
N ARG A 243 23.01 -42.60 17.51
CA ARG A 243 22.93 -43.72 18.44
C ARG A 243 24.16 -44.61 18.28
N ASP A 244 24.98 -44.53 19.30
CA ASP A 244 26.03 -45.47 19.71
C ASP A 244 25.45 -46.89 19.86
N ASP A 245 25.71 -47.78 18.89
CA ASP A 245 25.44 -49.23 18.99
C ASP A 245 26.67 -49.94 19.57
N GLY A 246 26.76 -49.87 20.90
CA GLY A 246 27.70 -50.64 21.71
C GLY A 246 27.07 -51.93 22.26
N SER A 247 27.16 -53.01 21.48
CA SER A 247 27.54 -54.38 21.91
C SER A 247 27.01 -54.95 23.25
N ARG A 248 26.21 -56.03 23.18
CA ARG A 248 26.28 -57.19 24.11
C ARG A 248 25.58 -58.41 23.49
N ALA A 249 26.35 -59.38 22.98
CA ALA A 249 26.75 -60.62 23.67
C ALA A 249 25.60 -61.61 23.89
N GLY A 250 25.59 -62.69 23.11
CA GLY A 250 24.71 -63.85 23.27
C GLY A 250 25.46 -65.12 22.86
N GLU A 251 25.63 -66.00 23.84
CA GLU A 251 26.39 -67.24 23.84
C GLU A 251 25.78 -68.35 22.95
N SER A 252 26.62 -69.30 22.54
CA SER A 252 26.28 -70.64 22.03
C SER A 252 27.06 -71.65 22.89
N PRO A 253 26.60 -72.90 23.11
CA PRO A 253 26.06 -73.83 22.11
C PRO A 253 24.64 -74.36 22.35
#